data_AF-A0AAJ3MYF2-F1
#
_entry.id   AF-A0AAJ3MYF2-F1
#
_cell.length_a   1.000
_cell.length_b   1.000
_cell.length_c   1.000
_cell.angle_alpha   90.00
_cell.angle_beta   90.00
_cell.angle_gamma   90.00
#
_symmetry.space_group_name_H-M   'P 1'
#
loop_
_entity.id
_entity.type
_entity.pdbx_description
1 polymer ?
#
loop_
_entity_poly.entity_id
_entity_poly.type
_entity_poly.pdbx_seq_one_letter_code
_entity_poly.pdbx_strand_id
1 'polypeptide(L)'
;MMSNQREYKNTSKVQETEKSAAKAESPMLPNVAYPLKAKNNTNVSQQYFNQLAGDESARFLFNNSGLWHQGIHLRASKFPSSEFENDKICAIADGKLIAYKVDSEYKRDTESGSQSAVYSTGFFLLKHEVAYPQDNILTFYSLYRHTAKINDYDVLGEEILAQTKSADKHPVLIREGSRVIARLADGLTLLIQKYRDNKSKFDEVVWYQDSNGAEHKPPKGKQWGIFHRSYETLIDRPLKGIPLLTRWHIETKTDIEVKLDRPIDIKAGEILGLTGEYNQMGESGEKLLHLEVFTYDDIDQFKAKAEVAYKQEKEKKGIKDNFLYVPRGSRLYSIMNDEAFELEQTQVEIMVPLADVEKQSVKDKQNPKQTKTYYNVQPYLSQQVEHSKDKDSGIYVDDSYLTHGLLFPGVNSYQDQTDEISLFKYKIADYLDPESPHSMEEKETLAPVFKDILKELDLAKEEQGSRFEAGKLKGLLLNPAEQRRLTGIIVQHKSEWARSQSTKFNELIALARKLNDNDAADRIQKRVNDLGIDLKAAGFDSERKAYYMHPLGVIGW
;
A
#
# COMPACT_ATOMS: atom_id res chain seq x y z
N MET A 1 20.91 -78.04 30.11
CA MET A 1 20.16 -77.94 28.84
C MET A 1 19.60 -76.54 28.74
N MET A 2 19.56 -76.02 27.52
CA MET A 2 19.38 -74.62 27.12
C MET A 2 18.09 -73.98 27.61
N SER A 3 18.15 -72.70 28.00
CA SER A 3 17.39 -71.61 27.34
C SER A 3 17.54 -70.28 28.09
N ASN A 4 17.64 -69.21 27.30
CA ASN A 4 17.92 -67.82 27.66
C ASN A 4 16.91 -67.18 28.63
N GLN A 5 17.45 -66.46 29.63
CA GLN A 5 16.84 -65.25 30.19
C GLN A 5 17.91 -64.16 30.22
N ARG A 6 17.69 -63.07 29.49
CA ARG A 6 18.38 -61.79 29.68
C ARG A 6 17.31 -60.76 30.01
N GLU A 7 17.21 -60.44 31.29
CA GLU A 7 16.55 -59.25 31.78
C GLU A 7 17.51 -58.07 31.85
N TYR A 8 16.91 -56.92 31.56
CA TYR A 8 17.39 -55.55 31.54
C TYR A 8 18.26 -55.13 32.72
N LYS A 9 19.33 -54.37 32.44
CA LYS A 9 19.48 -52.99 32.93
C LYS A 9 20.68 -52.25 32.30
N ASN A 10 20.31 -51.16 31.63
CA ASN A 10 20.85 -49.81 31.80
C ASN A 10 22.36 -49.57 31.58
N THR A 11 22.68 -49.05 30.40
CA THR A 11 23.78 -48.09 30.24
C THR A 11 23.35 -46.99 29.29
N SER A 12 23.18 -45.80 29.86
CA SER A 12 22.91 -44.52 29.24
C SER A 12 23.91 -44.25 28.12
N LYS A 13 23.44 -44.16 26.88
CA LYS A 13 24.23 -43.64 25.76
C LYS A 13 23.88 -42.17 25.58
N VAL A 14 24.87 -41.35 25.91
CA VAL A 14 24.96 -39.92 25.64
C VAL A 14 24.50 -39.66 24.20
N GLN A 15 23.39 -38.93 24.03
CA GLN A 15 23.05 -38.33 22.76
C GLN A 15 24.00 -37.16 22.55
N GLU A 16 24.92 -37.32 21.60
CA GLU A 16 25.61 -36.21 20.96
C GLU A 16 24.55 -35.24 20.44
N THR A 17 24.43 -34.10 21.10
CA THR A 17 23.80 -32.92 20.54
C THR A 17 24.65 -32.48 19.35
N GLU A 18 24.26 -32.92 18.15
CA GLU A 18 24.61 -32.23 16.93
C GLU A 18 24.10 -30.79 17.07
N LYS A 19 25.03 -29.86 17.28
CA LYS A 19 24.83 -28.44 17.03
C LYS A 19 24.47 -28.31 15.55
N SER A 20 23.18 -28.37 15.23
CA SER A 20 22.61 -27.71 14.07
C SER A 20 23.08 -26.25 14.15
N ALA A 21 24.08 -25.91 13.35
CA ALA A 21 24.44 -24.52 13.13
C ALA A 21 23.18 -23.82 12.61
N ALA A 22 22.55 -23.03 13.46
CA ALA A 22 21.39 -22.24 13.12
C ALA A 22 21.73 -21.46 11.85
N LYS A 23 21.01 -21.76 10.76
CA LYS A 23 21.09 -21.05 9.50
C LYS A 23 20.89 -19.57 9.83
N ALA A 24 21.82 -18.70 9.42
CA ALA A 24 21.78 -17.29 9.77
C ALA A 24 20.39 -16.68 9.49
N GLU A 25 19.71 -16.23 10.54
CA GLU A 25 18.39 -15.59 10.44
C GLU A 25 18.56 -14.19 9.83
N SER A 26 17.96 -13.99 8.66
CA SER A 26 17.93 -12.71 7.97
C SER A 26 16.72 -11.88 8.41
N PRO A 27 16.76 -10.54 8.32
CA PRO A 27 15.58 -9.69 8.51
C PRO A 27 14.38 -10.21 7.71
N MET A 28 13.22 -10.34 8.37
CA MET A 28 11.99 -10.73 7.69
C MET A 28 11.31 -9.47 7.16
N LEU A 29 11.60 -9.13 5.91
CA LEU A 29 10.97 -8.03 5.19
C LEU A 29 9.97 -8.58 4.17
N PRO A 30 8.76 -7.99 4.06
CA PRO A 30 7.88 -8.31 2.96
C PRO A 30 8.52 -7.85 1.64
N ASN A 31 8.26 -8.57 0.55
CA ASN A 31 8.53 -8.02 -0.77
C ASN A 31 7.69 -6.75 -0.94
N VAL A 32 8.17 -5.79 -1.73
CA VAL A 32 7.48 -4.51 -2.00
C VAL A 32 7.25 -4.30 -3.49
N ALA A 33 6.25 -3.50 -3.83
CA ALA A 33 5.88 -3.14 -5.18
C ALA A 33 5.16 -1.79 -5.23
N TYR A 34 5.09 -1.20 -6.42
CA TYR A 34 4.34 0.04 -6.64
C TYR A 34 2.83 -0.21 -6.79
N PRO A 35 1.98 0.73 -6.30
CA PRO A 35 0.53 0.55 -6.25
C PRO A 35 -0.16 0.58 -7.62
N LEU A 36 0.46 1.20 -8.62
CA LEU A 36 0.11 1.10 -10.04
C LEU A 36 1.28 0.46 -10.79
N LYS A 37 1.01 -0.53 -11.64
CA LYS A 37 2.08 -1.23 -12.33
C LYS A 37 2.64 -0.37 -13.46
N ALA A 38 3.93 -0.04 -13.40
CA ALA A 38 4.63 0.60 -14.50
C ALA A 38 4.84 -0.39 -15.66
N LYS A 39 4.78 0.11 -16.89
CA LYS A 39 5.08 -0.66 -18.12
C LYS A 39 6.58 -0.72 -18.40
N ASN A 40 7.33 0.25 -17.89
CA ASN A 40 8.80 0.26 -17.90
C ASN A 40 9.33 0.12 -16.46
N ASN A 41 10.24 -0.84 -16.25
CA ASN A 41 10.79 -1.15 -14.93
C ASN A 41 12.07 -0.38 -14.58
N THR A 42 12.51 0.58 -15.41
CA THR A 42 13.69 1.40 -15.12
C THR A 42 13.34 2.63 -14.28
N ASN A 43 14.05 2.86 -13.16
CA ASN A 43 13.91 4.04 -12.29
C ASN A 43 12.45 4.32 -11.88
N VAL A 44 11.66 3.27 -11.60
CA VAL A 44 10.21 3.37 -11.36
C VAL A 44 9.90 4.36 -10.23
N SER A 45 10.69 4.36 -9.15
CA SER A 45 10.62 5.35 -8.07
C SER A 45 10.55 6.78 -8.61
N GLN A 46 11.47 7.14 -9.50
CA GLN A 46 11.52 8.49 -10.06
C GLN A 46 10.33 8.79 -10.96
N GLN A 47 9.85 7.83 -11.74
CA GLN A 47 8.65 8.02 -12.56
C GLN A 47 7.46 8.43 -11.67
N TYR A 48 7.29 7.78 -10.52
CA TYR A 48 6.27 8.16 -9.54
C TYR A 48 6.45 9.57 -9.00
N PHE A 49 7.64 9.90 -8.47
CA PHE A 49 7.89 11.26 -7.94
C PHE A 49 7.71 12.35 -9.01
N ASN A 50 8.01 12.08 -10.28
CA ASN A 50 7.75 13.02 -11.36
C ASN A 50 6.25 13.28 -11.56
N GLN A 51 5.39 12.28 -11.39
CA GLN A 51 3.94 12.46 -11.52
C GLN A 51 3.30 13.09 -10.28
N LEU A 52 3.85 12.81 -9.09
CA LEU A 52 3.41 13.45 -7.84
C LEU A 52 3.90 14.89 -7.73
N ALA A 53 5.04 15.22 -8.34
CA ALA A 53 5.56 16.58 -8.42
C ALA A 53 4.55 17.49 -9.13
N GLY A 54 4.06 18.50 -8.41
CA GLY A 54 3.10 19.47 -8.95
C GLY A 54 1.63 18.98 -9.03
N ASP A 55 1.30 17.78 -8.55
CA ASP A 55 -0.09 17.41 -8.30
C ASP A 55 -0.49 17.79 -6.87
N GLU A 56 -1.19 18.91 -6.75
CA GLU A 56 -1.67 19.40 -5.46
C GLU A 56 -2.65 18.45 -4.75
N SER A 57 -3.27 17.52 -5.49
CA SER A 57 -4.13 16.51 -4.89
C SER A 57 -3.34 15.32 -4.32
N ALA A 58 -2.09 15.11 -4.72
CA ALA A 58 -1.29 13.93 -4.37
C ALA A 58 -0.59 14.00 -3.01
N ARG A 59 -0.74 15.11 -2.29
CA ARG A 59 0.10 15.49 -1.13
C ARG A 59 -0.06 14.57 0.07
N PHE A 60 1.03 14.21 0.73
CA PHE A 60 1.01 13.62 2.07
C PHE A 60 1.01 14.72 3.16
N LEU A 61 0.51 14.43 4.36
CA LEU A 61 0.30 15.31 5.53
C LEU A 61 -0.99 16.12 5.53
N PHE A 62 -1.28 16.88 4.47
CA PHE A 62 -2.52 17.66 4.38
C PHE A 62 -2.93 17.95 2.94
N ASN A 63 -4.23 18.17 2.73
CA ASN A 63 -4.79 18.56 1.45
C ASN A 63 -4.71 20.08 1.22
N ASN A 64 -5.18 20.56 0.06
CA ASN A 64 -5.11 21.99 -0.29
C ASN A 64 -5.84 22.93 0.69
N SER A 65 -6.94 22.46 1.28
CA SER A 65 -7.70 23.18 2.30
C SER A 65 -7.01 23.16 3.67
N GLY A 66 -5.95 22.37 3.81
CA GLY A 66 -5.17 22.25 5.03
C GLY A 66 -5.72 21.25 6.03
N LEU A 67 -6.65 20.37 5.62
CA LEU A 67 -7.09 19.24 6.44
C LEU A 67 -6.04 18.13 6.40
N TRP A 68 -5.94 17.35 7.48
CA TRP A 68 -5.12 16.13 7.52
C TRP A 68 -5.33 15.30 6.26
N HIS A 69 -4.23 14.76 5.74
CA HIS A 69 -4.25 13.87 4.59
C HIS A 69 -3.13 12.85 4.77
N GLN A 70 -3.50 11.71 5.35
CA GLN A 70 -2.55 10.72 5.85
C GLN A 70 -2.03 9.73 4.80
N GLY A 71 -2.38 9.97 3.54
CA GLY A 71 -2.01 9.16 2.40
C GLY A 71 -1.59 10.02 1.22
N ILE A 72 -1.54 9.42 0.05
CA ILE A 72 -1.33 10.11 -1.23
C ILE A 72 -2.46 9.77 -2.18
N HIS A 73 -2.78 10.68 -3.09
CA HIS A 73 -3.63 10.39 -4.22
C HIS A 73 -2.80 10.07 -5.46
N LEU A 74 -3.21 9.02 -6.18
CA LEU A 74 -2.69 8.65 -7.49
C LEU A 74 -3.81 8.82 -8.51
N ARG A 75 -3.75 9.94 -9.23
CA ARG A 75 -4.76 10.34 -10.22
C ARG A 75 -4.50 9.69 -11.56
N ALA A 76 -5.48 9.00 -12.12
CA ALA A 76 -5.30 8.30 -13.39
C ALA A 76 -4.89 9.23 -14.53
N SER A 77 -5.38 10.48 -14.57
CA SER A 77 -4.96 11.47 -15.56
C SER A 77 -3.51 11.96 -15.42
N LYS A 78 -2.87 11.75 -14.26
CA LYS A 78 -1.44 12.02 -14.03
C LYS A 78 -0.55 10.80 -14.26
N PHE A 79 -1.11 9.60 -14.23
CA PHE A 79 -0.42 8.35 -14.53
C PHE A 79 -0.91 7.82 -15.88
N PRO A 80 -0.35 8.26 -17.02
CA PRO A 80 -0.92 7.94 -18.33
C PRO A 80 -0.92 6.44 -18.61
N SER A 81 -1.97 5.94 -19.25
CA SER A 81 -2.13 4.50 -19.54
C SER A 81 -1.08 3.96 -20.53
N SER A 82 -0.35 4.83 -21.23
CA SER A 82 0.82 4.48 -22.03
C SER A 82 2.02 4.03 -21.19
N GLU A 83 2.10 4.47 -19.95
CA GLU A 83 3.22 4.23 -19.03
C GLU A 83 2.83 3.36 -17.83
N PHE A 84 1.57 3.41 -17.40
CA PHE A 84 1.07 2.70 -16.22
C PHE A 84 -0.21 1.90 -16.52
N GLU A 85 -0.41 0.78 -15.82
CA GLU A 85 -1.73 0.17 -15.67
C GLU A 85 -2.52 0.97 -14.61
N ASN A 86 -2.96 2.17 -14.99
CA ASN A 86 -3.48 3.22 -14.09
C ASN A 86 -4.91 2.99 -13.57
N ASP A 87 -5.59 1.96 -14.06
CA ASP A 87 -6.90 1.52 -13.65
C ASP A 87 -6.85 0.39 -12.60
N LYS A 88 -5.68 -0.22 -12.37
CA LYS A 88 -5.52 -1.39 -11.51
C LYS A 88 -4.77 -1.06 -10.24
N ILE A 89 -5.37 -1.44 -9.11
CA ILE A 89 -4.78 -1.29 -7.78
C ILE A 89 -3.94 -2.52 -7.47
N CYS A 90 -2.66 -2.33 -7.17
CA CYS A 90 -1.73 -3.39 -6.80
C CYS A 90 -1.35 -3.29 -5.32
N ALA A 91 -1.16 -4.44 -4.66
CA ALA A 91 -0.65 -4.50 -3.31
C ALA A 91 0.80 -3.97 -3.24
N ILE A 92 1.11 -3.12 -2.27
CA ILE A 92 2.44 -2.48 -2.16
C ILE A 92 3.45 -3.37 -1.46
N ALA A 93 2.99 -4.38 -0.73
CA ALA A 93 3.83 -5.29 0.00
C ALA A 93 3.15 -6.65 0.16
N ASP A 94 3.97 -7.70 0.34
CA ASP A 94 3.48 -9.00 0.80
C ASP A 94 2.69 -8.80 2.11
N GLY A 95 1.54 -9.45 2.21
CA GLY A 95 0.66 -9.27 3.36
C GLY A 95 -0.60 -10.10 3.27
N LYS A 96 -1.61 -9.68 4.02
CA LYS A 96 -2.91 -10.35 4.07
C LYS A 96 -4.03 -9.35 3.87
N LEU A 97 -4.92 -9.57 2.90
CA LEU A 97 -6.18 -8.84 2.81
C LEU A 97 -7.04 -9.26 4.00
N ILE A 98 -7.44 -8.30 4.84
CA ILE A 98 -8.20 -8.55 6.08
C ILE A 98 -9.62 -7.99 6.04
N ALA A 99 -9.86 -6.99 5.20
CA ALA A 99 -11.19 -6.42 5.00
C ALA A 99 -11.30 -5.71 3.65
N TYR A 100 -12.53 -5.54 3.19
CA TYR A 100 -12.85 -4.74 2.01
C TYR A 100 -14.22 -4.08 2.14
N LYS A 101 -14.47 -3.10 1.28
CA LYS A 101 -15.79 -2.56 0.96
C LYS A 101 -15.81 -2.26 -0.53
N VAL A 102 -16.91 -2.54 -1.21
CA VAL A 102 -17.10 -2.18 -2.61
C VAL A 102 -18.49 -1.61 -2.78
N ASP A 103 -18.62 -0.56 -3.57
CA ASP A 103 -19.92 0.08 -3.79
C ASP A 103 -20.71 -0.70 -4.85
N SER A 104 -22.02 -0.81 -4.69
CA SER A 104 -22.88 -1.24 -5.81
C SER A 104 -22.95 -0.13 -6.86
N GLU A 105 -23.10 1.11 -6.40
CA GLU A 105 -23.07 2.35 -7.17
C GLU A 105 -22.36 3.45 -6.37
N TYR A 106 -21.65 4.34 -7.06
CA TYR A 106 -20.98 5.46 -6.40
C TYR A 106 -21.96 6.39 -5.70
N LYS A 107 -21.50 6.99 -4.60
CA LYS A 107 -22.21 8.07 -3.94
C LYS A 107 -22.14 9.35 -4.78
N ARG A 108 -23.07 10.25 -4.52
CA ARG A 108 -23.18 11.58 -5.15
C ARG A 108 -23.28 12.66 -4.09
N ASP A 109 -22.79 13.85 -4.41
CA ASP A 109 -22.94 15.03 -3.54
C ASP A 109 -24.40 15.48 -3.43
N THR A 110 -25.10 15.50 -4.57
CA THR A 110 -26.54 15.82 -4.65
C THR A 110 -27.29 14.77 -5.45
N GLU A 111 -28.54 14.49 -5.07
CA GLU A 111 -29.41 13.52 -5.76
C GLU A 111 -29.99 14.07 -7.09
N SER A 112 -30.02 15.39 -7.26
CA SER A 112 -30.54 16.07 -8.45
C SER A 112 -29.61 17.19 -8.91
N GLY A 113 -28.97 17.03 -10.07
CA GLY A 113 -28.15 18.06 -10.70
C GLY A 113 -27.19 17.49 -11.74
N SER A 114 -27.09 18.14 -12.90
CA SER A 114 -26.18 17.74 -14.00
C SER A 114 -24.68 17.92 -13.68
N GLN A 115 -24.34 18.45 -12.49
CA GLN A 115 -22.98 18.74 -12.03
C GLN A 115 -22.64 18.04 -10.69
N SER A 116 -23.44 17.04 -10.27
CA SER A 116 -23.19 16.31 -9.02
C SER A 116 -21.92 15.47 -9.13
N ALA A 117 -20.94 15.72 -8.26
CA ALA A 117 -19.71 14.94 -8.22
C ALA A 117 -19.99 13.54 -7.65
N VAL A 118 -19.42 12.53 -8.29
CA VAL A 118 -19.48 11.13 -7.82
C VAL A 118 -18.23 10.75 -7.06
N TYR A 119 -18.38 9.90 -6.06
CA TYR A 119 -17.26 9.39 -5.27
C TYR A 119 -17.50 7.97 -4.77
N SER A 120 -16.43 7.20 -4.79
CA SER A 120 -16.36 5.86 -4.21
C SER A 120 -16.10 5.91 -2.70
N THR A 121 -16.79 5.03 -1.98
CA THR A 121 -16.57 4.72 -0.56
C THR A 121 -15.93 3.34 -0.35
N GLY A 122 -15.60 2.65 -1.44
CA GLY A 122 -14.97 1.34 -1.42
C GLY A 122 -13.49 1.38 -1.03
N PHE A 123 -13.02 0.30 -0.41
CA PHE A 123 -11.63 0.13 -0.02
C PHE A 123 -11.17 -1.33 0.03
N PHE A 124 -9.84 -1.54 -0.02
CA PHE A 124 -9.17 -2.76 0.42
C PHE A 124 -8.24 -2.45 1.60
N LEU A 125 -8.20 -3.32 2.60
CA LEU A 125 -7.34 -3.19 3.78
C LEU A 125 -6.44 -4.41 3.93
N LEU A 126 -5.13 -4.18 3.87
CA LEU A 126 -4.11 -5.21 4.04
C LEU A 126 -3.37 -5.04 5.37
N LYS A 127 -2.99 -6.16 5.98
CA LYS A 127 -2.07 -6.25 7.13
C LYS A 127 -0.74 -6.82 6.68
N HIS A 128 0.35 -6.24 7.15
CA HIS A 128 1.73 -6.61 6.84
C HIS A 128 2.55 -6.75 8.11
N GLU A 129 3.67 -7.47 8.03
CA GLU A 129 4.59 -7.68 9.15
C GLU A 129 6.04 -7.55 8.67
N VAL A 130 6.84 -6.84 9.45
CA VAL A 130 8.30 -6.76 9.37
C VAL A 130 8.85 -7.27 10.69
N ALA A 131 9.90 -8.09 10.69
CA ALA A 131 10.51 -8.56 11.93
C ALA A 131 12.04 -8.51 11.89
N TYR A 132 12.64 -7.83 12.87
CA TYR A 132 14.09 -7.88 13.10
C TYR A 132 14.49 -7.29 14.47
N PRO A 133 15.17 -8.06 15.36
CA PRO A 133 15.33 -9.53 15.32
C PRO A 133 13.97 -10.23 15.33
N GLN A 134 13.92 -11.56 15.19
CA GLN A 134 12.66 -12.30 14.94
C GLN A 134 11.53 -12.01 15.95
N ASP A 135 11.87 -11.68 17.20
CA ASP A 135 10.95 -11.35 18.29
C ASP A 135 10.54 -9.86 18.34
N ASN A 136 11.20 -9.00 17.56
CA ASN A 136 10.84 -7.60 17.36
C ASN A 136 10.03 -7.50 16.06
N ILE A 137 8.70 -7.55 16.17
CA ILE A 137 7.77 -7.53 15.04
C ILE A 137 7.08 -6.16 14.98
N LEU A 138 7.12 -5.51 13.81
CA LEU A 138 6.31 -4.35 13.46
C LEU A 138 5.16 -4.80 12.58
N THR A 139 3.93 -4.59 13.04
CA THR A 139 2.73 -4.72 12.22
C THR A 139 2.40 -3.38 11.59
N PHE A 140 2.20 -3.35 10.28
CA PHE A 140 1.67 -2.17 9.59
C PHE A 140 0.54 -2.55 8.64
N TYR A 141 -0.20 -1.55 8.18
CA TYR A 141 -1.38 -1.70 7.35
C TYR A 141 -1.25 -0.81 6.12
N SER A 142 -1.88 -1.24 5.02
CA SER A 142 -2.13 -0.39 3.87
C SER A 142 -3.61 -0.36 3.55
N LEU A 143 -4.15 0.86 3.37
CA LEU A 143 -5.55 1.11 3.06
C LEU A 143 -5.65 1.75 1.67
N TYR A 144 -6.29 1.04 0.74
CA TYR A 144 -6.50 1.44 -0.65
C TYR A 144 -7.93 1.88 -0.80
N ARG A 145 -8.20 3.18 -0.92
CA ARG A 145 -9.57 3.70 -1.04
C ARG A 145 -9.92 4.15 -2.44
N HIS A 146 -11.21 4.42 -2.60
CA HIS A 146 -11.86 4.85 -3.83
C HIS A 146 -11.78 3.77 -4.91
N THR A 147 -12.11 2.53 -4.52
CA THR A 147 -12.13 1.38 -5.44
C THR A 147 -13.32 1.48 -6.40
N ALA A 148 -13.22 0.82 -7.56
CA ALA A 148 -14.31 0.79 -8.52
C ALA A 148 -15.57 0.12 -7.95
N LYS A 149 -16.76 0.55 -8.38
CA LYS A 149 -18.03 -0.09 -8.05
C LYS A 149 -18.14 -1.47 -8.71
N ILE A 150 -19.00 -2.33 -8.19
CA ILE A 150 -19.09 -3.73 -8.63
C ILE A 150 -19.40 -3.89 -10.13
N ASN A 151 -20.17 -2.96 -10.70
CA ASN A 151 -20.57 -3.00 -12.11
C ASN A 151 -19.45 -2.58 -13.08
N ASP A 152 -18.36 -2.01 -12.59
CA ASP A 152 -17.19 -1.65 -13.42
C ASP A 152 -16.25 -2.85 -13.63
N TYR A 153 -16.44 -3.96 -12.90
CA TYR A 153 -15.71 -5.20 -13.11
C TYR A 153 -16.33 -6.04 -14.23
N ASP A 154 -15.47 -6.63 -15.05
CA ASP A 154 -15.90 -7.56 -16.09
C ASP A 154 -16.61 -8.79 -15.52
N VAL A 155 -17.55 -9.33 -16.30
CA VAL A 155 -18.15 -10.64 -16.02
C VAL A 155 -17.07 -11.71 -16.13
N LEU A 156 -16.79 -12.40 -15.02
CA LEU A 156 -15.72 -13.38 -14.88
C LEU A 156 -16.05 -14.70 -15.58
N GLY A 157 -17.34 -14.96 -15.79
CA GLY A 157 -17.84 -16.23 -16.28
C GLY A 157 -19.34 -16.39 -16.03
N GLU A 158 -19.75 -17.62 -15.78
CA GLU A 158 -21.14 -18.01 -15.56
C GLU A 158 -21.22 -18.82 -14.27
N GLU A 159 -22.22 -18.52 -13.45
CA GLU A 159 -22.67 -19.41 -12.38
C GLU A 159 -23.89 -20.18 -12.88
N ILE A 160 -23.80 -21.51 -12.84
CA ILE A 160 -24.71 -22.43 -13.51
C ILE A 160 -25.34 -23.34 -12.46
N LEU A 161 -26.65 -23.20 -12.24
CA LEU A 161 -27.45 -24.23 -11.61
C LEU A 161 -27.67 -25.34 -12.64
N ALA A 162 -27.18 -26.53 -12.34
CA ALA A 162 -27.12 -27.64 -13.28
C ALA A 162 -27.69 -28.93 -12.66
N GLN A 163 -27.90 -29.92 -13.53
CA GLN A 163 -28.26 -31.28 -13.16
C GLN A 163 -27.21 -32.25 -13.71
N THR A 164 -26.76 -33.22 -12.91
CA THR A 164 -25.78 -34.24 -13.37
C THR A 164 -26.34 -35.02 -14.55
N LYS A 165 -25.50 -35.23 -15.58
CA LYS A 165 -25.83 -36.08 -16.72
C LYS A 165 -24.59 -36.77 -17.27
N SER A 166 -24.61 -38.09 -17.30
CA SER A 166 -23.52 -38.88 -17.83
C SER A 166 -23.55 -38.97 -19.35
N ALA A 167 -22.42 -38.68 -19.98
CA ALA A 167 -22.25 -38.91 -21.42
C ALA A 167 -22.10 -40.41 -21.77
N ASP A 168 -21.52 -41.21 -20.86
CA ASP A 168 -21.05 -42.58 -21.12
C ASP A 168 -21.79 -43.66 -20.29
N LYS A 169 -22.95 -43.32 -19.69
CA LYS A 169 -23.70 -44.20 -18.76
C LYS A 169 -22.89 -44.65 -17.52
N HIS A 170 -21.88 -43.89 -17.15
CA HIS A 170 -21.11 -44.04 -15.91
C HIS A 170 -21.47 -42.94 -14.90
N PRO A 171 -21.34 -43.17 -13.57
CA PRO A 171 -21.60 -42.12 -12.59
C PRO A 171 -20.81 -40.84 -12.89
N VAL A 172 -21.47 -39.69 -12.81
CA VAL A 172 -20.83 -38.38 -12.88
C VAL A 172 -19.88 -38.24 -11.71
N LEU A 173 -18.67 -37.74 -11.97
CA LEU A 173 -17.61 -37.77 -10.96
C LEU A 173 -17.20 -36.37 -10.54
N ILE A 174 -17.22 -36.12 -9.24
CA ILE A 174 -16.66 -34.89 -8.65
C ILE A 174 -15.23 -35.18 -8.19
N ARG A 175 -14.30 -34.27 -8.47
CA ARG A 175 -12.88 -34.44 -8.16
C ARG A 175 -12.32 -33.31 -7.32
N GLU A 176 -11.38 -33.63 -6.44
CA GLU A 176 -10.42 -32.69 -5.88
C GLU A 176 -9.05 -32.99 -6.52
N GLY A 177 -8.64 -32.17 -7.49
CA GLY A 177 -7.48 -32.49 -8.33
C GLY A 177 -7.65 -33.81 -9.10
N SER A 178 -6.75 -34.77 -8.88
CA SER A 178 -6.87 -36.12 -9.48
C SER A 178 -7.75 -37.08 -8.66
N ARG A 179 -8.08 -36.74 -7.42
CA ARG A 179 -8.82 -37.61 -6.50
C ARG A 179 -10.31 -37.52 -6.75
N VAL A 180 -10.98 -38.65 -6.94
CA VAL A 180 -12.45 -38.71 -6.97
C VAL A 180 -12.98 -38.62 -5.54
N ILE A 181 -13.87 -37.67 -5.29
CA ILE A 181 -14.49 -37.45 -3.97
C ILE A 181 -15.95 -37.90 -3.93
N ALA A 182 -16.63 -37.92 -5.07
CA ALA A 182 -18.03 -38.35 -5.18
C ALA A 182 -18.32 -38.99 -6.54
N ARG A 183 -19.30 -39.91 -6.54
CA ARG A 183 -19.86 -40.56 -7.72
C ARG A 183 -21.37 -40.34 -7.68
N LEU A 184 -21.86 -39.55 -8.60
CA LEU A 184 -23.24 -39.07 -8.65
C LEU A 184 -24.00 -39.77 -9.77
N ALA A 185 -25.24 -40.18 -9.49
CA ALA A 185 -26.17 -40.60 -10.53
C ALA A 185 -26.60 -39.40 -11.38
N ASP A 186 -27.22 -39.66 -12.52
CA ASP A 186 -27.86 -38.61 -13.33
C ASP A 186 -29.08 -38.05 -12.59
N GLY A 187 -29.38 -36.77 -12.81
CA GLY A 187 -30.56 -36.14 -12.24
C GLY A 187 -30.35 -35.38 -10.92
N LEU A 188 -29.12 -35.30 -10.40
CA LEU A 188 -28.81 -34.61 -9.14
C LEU A 188 -28.41 -33.15 -9.37
N THR A 189 -28.91 -32.24 -8.53
CA THR A 189 -28.66 -30.81 -8.66
C THR A 189 -27.26 -30.43 -8.17
N LEU A 190 -26.63 -29.48 -8.84
CA LEU A 190 -25.37 -28.87 -8.42
C LEU A 190 -25.26 -27.41 -8.89
N LEU A 191 -24.41 -26.64 -8.21
CA LEU A 191 -24.02 -25.31 -8.63
C LEU A 191 -22.58 -25.32 -9.12
N ILE A 192 -22.38 -24.79 -10.32
CA ILE A 192 -21.11 -24.80 -11.03
C ILE A 192 -20.68 -23.37 -11.31
N GLN A 193 -19.39 -23.07 -11.17
CA GLN A 193 -18.79 -21.84 -11.65
C GLN A 193 -17.88 -22.15 -12.84
N LYS A 194 -18.17 -21.47 -13.95
CA LYS A 194 -17.44 -21.60 -15.20
C LYS A 194 -16.81 -20.25 -15.55
N TYR A 195 -15.50 -20.16 -15.47
CA TYR A 195 -14.77 -18.92 -15.79
C TYR A 195 -14.53 -18.79 -17.29
N ARG A 196 -14.63 -17.56 -17.82
CA ARG A 196 -14.48 -17.26 -19.25
C ARG A 196 -13.13 -17.69 -19.82
N ASP A 197 -12.06 -17.53 -19.03
CA ASP A 197 -10.69 -17.85 -19.44
C ASP A 197 -10.23 -19.25 -19.03
N ASN A 198 -11.13 -20.07 -18.47
CA ASN A 198 -10.79 -21.43 -18.06
C ASN A 198 -10.57 -22.33 -19.30
N LYS A 199 -9.32 -22.72 -19.53
CA LYS A 199 -8.95 -23.70 -20.57
C LYS A 199 -9.05 -25.16 -20.11
N SER A 200 -9.39 -25.39 -18.85
CA SER A 200 -9.57 -26.73 -18.30
C SER A 200 -10.79 -27.40 -18.92
N LYS A 201 -10.77 -28.73 -19.00
CA LYS A 201 -11.97 -29.53 -19.30
C LYS A 201 -12.87 -29.73 -18.08
N PHE A 202 -12.49 -29.14 -16.94
CA PHE A 202 -13.22 -29.21 -15.70
C PHE A 202 -13.72 -27.82 -15.31
N ASP A 203 -14.99 -27.76 -14.97
CA ASP A 203 -15.65 -26.61 -14.36
C ASP A 203 -15.67 -26.79 -12.84
N GLU A 204 -15.77 -25.70 -12.11
CA GLU A 204 -15.70 -25.70 -10.65
C GLU A 204 -17.06 -26.00 -10.03
N VAL A 205 -17.08 -26.87 -9.02
CA VAL A 205 -18.30 -27.25 -8.28
C VAL A 205 -18.34 -26.49 -6.97
N VAL A 206 -19.28 -25.56 -6.85
CA VAL A 206 -19.52 -24.78 -5.62
C VAL A 206 -20.21 -25.64 -4.57
N TRP A 207 -21.21 -26.41 -4.99
CA TRP A 207 -21.87 -27.42 -4.16
C TRP A 207 -22.60 -28.44 -5.03
N TYR A 208 -22.89 -29.62 -4.49
CA TYR A 208 -23.75 -30.62 -5.13
C TYR A 208 -24.72 -31.23 -4.12
N GLN A 209 -25.85 -31.74 -4.61
CA GLN A 209 -26.82 -32.49 -3.83
C GLN A 209 -26.61 -34.00 -4.03
N ASP A 210 -26.60 -34.78 -2.95
CA ASP A 210 -26.55 -36.24 -3.04
C ASP A 210 -27.94 -36.86 -3.28
N SER A 211 -27.99 -38.19 -3.43
CA SER A 211 -29.24 -38.93 -3.67
C SER A 211 -30.25 -38.88 -2.51
N ASN A 212 -29.81 -38.50 -1.32
CA ASN A 212 -30.67 -38.31 -0.15
C ASN A 212 -31.14 -36.86 -0.01
N GLY A 213 -30.70 -35.99 -0.92
CA GLY A 213 -31.03 -34.58 -0.92
C GLY A 213 -30.10 -33.70 -0.07
N ALA A 214 -29.01 -34.23 0.48
CA ALA A 214 -28.08 -33.44 1.29
C ALA A 214 -27.09 -32.65 0.42
N GLU A 215 -26.84 -31.40 0.80
CA GLU A 215 -25.91 -30.50 0.09
C GLU A 215 -24.48 -30.66 0.63
N HIS A 216 -23.52 -30.83 -0.28
CA HIS A 216 -22.11 -30.99 0.01
C HIS A 216 -21.31 -29.86 -0.63
N LYS A 217 -20.41 -29.24 0.14
CA LYS A 217 -19.53 -28.14 -0.29
C LYS A 217 -18.06 -28.52 -0.15
N PRO A 218 -17.17 -27.98 -1.00
CA PRO A 218 -15.74 -28.13 -0.79
C PRO A 218 -15.34 -27.61 0.60
N PRO A 219 -14.52 -28.37 1.35
CA PRO A 219 -13.91 -27.86 2.57
C PRO A 219 -13.13 -26.58 2.27
N LYS A 220 -13.03 -25.67 3.26
CA LYS A 220 -12.35 -24.38 3.09
C LYS A 220 -10.94 -24.54 2.49
N GLY A 221 -10.67 -23.88 1.35
CA GLY A 221 -9.38 -23.94 0.64
C GLY A 221 -9.21 -25.14 -0.31
N LYS A 222 -10.25 -25.95 -0.48
CA LYS A 222 -10.31 -27.02 -1.48
C LYS A 222 -11.17 -26.58 -2.65
N GLN A 223 -10.87 -27.12 -3.82
CA GLN A 223 -11.61 -26.88 -5.05
C GLN A 223 -12.08 -28.21 -5.60
N TRP A 224 -13.35 -28.25 -5.97
CA TRP A 224 -13.96 -29.43 -6.57
C TRP A 224 -14.22 -29.16 -8.05
N GLY A 225 -13.98 -30.16 -8.89
CA GLY A 225 -14.15 -30.07 -10.33
C GLY A 225 -15.09 -31.13 -10.87
N ILE A 226 -15.84 -30.77 -11.90
CA ILE A 226 -16.69 -31.65 -12.71
C ILE A 226 -16.29 -31.51 -14.18
N PHE A 227 -16.33 -32.60 -14.94
CA PHE A 227 -16.06 -32.53 -16.37
C PHE A 227 -17.19 -31.76 -17.08
N HIS A 228 -16.85 -30.85 -18.00
CA HIS A 228 -17.80 -29.90 -18.60
C HIS A 228 -18.93 -30.52 -19.43
N ARG A 229 -18.89 -31.84 -19.70
CA ARG A 229 -19.96 -32.61 -20.37
C ARG A 229 -20.72 -33.54 -19.43
N SER A 230 -20.53 -33.40 -18.12
CA SER A 230 -21.14 -34.26 -17.11
C SER A 230 -22.33 -33.62 -16.39
N TYR A 231 -22.91 -32.58 -16.98
CA TYR A 231 -24.08 -31.88 -16.45
C TYR A 231 -24.88 -31.21 -17.57
N GLU A 232 -26.15 -30.91 -17.30
CA GLU A 232 -27.01 -30.05 -18.11
C GLU A 232 -27.34 -28.76 -17.36
N THR A 233 -27.23 -27.63 -18.04
CA THR A 233 -27.61 -26.32 -17.50
C THR A 233 -29.12 -26.25 -17.31
N LEU A 234 -29.55 -25.90 -16.10
CA LEU A 234 -30.94 -25.55 -15.80
C LEU A 234 -31.13 -24.03 -15.86
N ILE A 235 -30.23 -23.29 -15.20
CA ILE A 235 -30.22 -21.82 -15.14
C ILE A 235 -28.76 -21.37 -15.13
N ASP A 236 -28.42 -20.39 -15.95
CA ASP A 236 -27.13 -19.70 -15.94
C ASP A 236 -27.31 -18.21 -15.60
N ARG A 237 -26.32 -17.65 -14.91
CA ARG A 237 -26.26 -16.23 -14.56
C ARG A 237 -24.83 -15.71 -14.72
N PRO A 238 -24.63 -14.43 -15.08
CA PRO A 238 -23.31 -13.83 -15.11
C PRO A 238 -22.63 -13.91 -13.73
N LEU A 239 -21.43 -14.49 -13.68
CA LEU A 239 -20.58 -14.46 -12.49
C LEU A 239 -19.94 -13.07 -12.38
N LYS A 240 -20.53 -12.22 -11.53
CA LYS A 240 -20.02 -10.89 -11.19
C LYS A 240 -19.35 -10.92 -9.82
N GLY A 241 -18.22 -10.26 -9.69
CA GLY A 241 -17.46 -10.20 -8.44
C GLY A 241 -16.12 -9.51 -8.64
N ILE A 242 -15.47 -9.17 -7.54
CA ILE A 242 -14.06 -8.77 -7.59
C ILE A 242 -13.26 -10.03 -7.97
N PRO A 243 -12.41 -10.00 -9.03
CA PRO A 243 -11.67 -11.16 -9.48
C PRO A 243 -10.85 -11.82 -8.37
N LEU A 244 -10.20 -11.00 -7.53
CA LEU A 244 -9.45 -11.47 -6.37
C LEU A 244 -10.34 -12.28 -5.41
N LEU A 245 -11.47 -11.74 -4.96
CA LEU A 245 -12.36 -12.42 -4.01
C LEU A 245 -12.97 -13.70 -4.59
N THR A 246 -13.37 -13.63 -5.87
CA THR A 246 -13.98 -14.77 -6.57
C THR A 246 -13.02 -15.95 -6.66
N ARG A 247 -11.75 -15.71 -6.99
CA ARG A 247 -10.71 -16.77 -7.01
C ARG A 247 -10.50 -17.44 -5.66
N TRP A 248 -10.84 -16.75 -4.57
CA TRP A 248 -10.77 -17.27 -3.20
C TRP A 248 -12.12 -17.78 -2.67
N HIS A 249 -13.13 -17.93 -3.54
CA HIS A 249 -14.48 -18.42 -3.21
C HIS A 249 -15.20 -17.58 -2.18
N ILE A 250 -14.97 -16.26 -2.27
CA ILE A 250 -15.62 -15.27 -1.43
C ILE A 250 -16.63 -14.51 -2.29
N GLU A 251 -17.90 -14.65 -1.94
CA GLU A 251 -18.97 -13.82 -2.50
C GLU A 251 -18.66 -12.35 -2.23
N THR A 252 -18.75 -11.53 -3.27
CA THR A 252 -18.52 -10.09 -3.16
C THR A 252 -19.79 -9.41 -2.64
N LYS A 253 -19.75 -8.93 -1.40
CA LYS A 253 -20.83 -8.12 -0.81
C LYS A 253 -20.59 -6.64 -1.07
N THR A 254 -21.63 -5.91 -1.42
CA THR A 254 -21.55 -4.48 -1.72
C THR A 254 -22.08 -3.62 -0.57
N ASP A 255 -21.66 -2.36 -0.53
CA ASP A 255 -22.18 -1.28 0.32
C ASP A 255 -22.02 -1.48 1.83
N ILE A 256 -21.29 -2.52 2.24
CA ILE A 256 -20.98 -2.84 3.63
C ILE A 256 -19.48 -3.05 3.83
N GLU A 257 -19.00 -2.78 5.04
CA GLU A 257 -17.65 -3.12 5.46
C GLU A 257 -17.59 -4.62 5.75
N VAL A 258 -16.78 -5.35 4.99
CA VAL A 258 -16.63 -6.81 5.12
C VAL A 258 -15.30 -7.13 5.77
N LYS A 259 -15.36 -7.58 7.02
CA LYS A 259 -14.23 -8.26 7.66
C LYS A 259 -14.13 -9.69 7.15
N LEU A 260 -12.94 -10.09 6.69
CA LEU A 260 -12.70 -11.46 6.25
C LEU A 260 -12.43 -12.37 7.46
N ASP A 261 -13.20 -13.46 7.59
CA ASP A 261 -12.98 -14.48 8.62
C ASP A 261 -11.62 -15.17 8.48
N ARG A 262 -11.18 -15.35 7.22
CA ARG A 262 -9.84 -15.82 6.88
C ARG A 262 -9.18 -14.76 6.02
N PRO A 263 -8.10 -14.13 6.49
CA PRO A 263 -7.31 -13.26 5.67
C PRO A 263 -6.77 -13.99 4.44
N ILE A 264 -6.73 -13.30 3.31
CA ILE A 264 -6.21 -13.83 2.05
C ILE A 264 -4.73 -13.45 1.95
N ASP A 265 -3.85 -14.41 1.68
CA ASP A 265 -2.44 -14.10 1.39
C ASP A 265 -2.33 -13.36 0.06
N ILE A 266 -1.72 -12.18 0.10
CA ILE A 266 -1.50 -11.31 -1.06
C ILE A 266 -0.01 -11.09 -1.25
N LYS A 267 0.44 -11.16 -2.51
CA LYS A 267 1.81 -10.84 -2.88
C LYS A 267 1.96 -9.40 -3.34
N ALA A 268 3.13 -8.82 -3.10
CA ALA A 268 3.47 -7.50 -3.62
C ALA A 268 3.29 -7.48 -5.15
N GLY A 269 2.64 -6.44 -5.67
CA GLY A 269 2.32 -6.28 -7.08
C GLY A 269 1.09 -7.06 -7.55
N GLU A 270 0.45 -7.83 -6.68
CA GLU A 270 -0.80 -8.53 -7.01
C GLU A 270 -1.96 -7.54 -7.11
N ILE A 271 -2.80 -7.72 -8.14
CA ILE A 271 -3.96 -6.86 -8.39
C ILE A 271 -5.03 -7.15 -7.35
N LEU A 272 -5.39 -6.13 -6.58
CA LEU A 272 -6.47 -6.16 -5.59
C LEU A 272 -7.83 -5.93 -6.24
N GLY A 273 -7.89 -4.97 -7.16
CA GLY A 273 -9.10 -4.54 -7.84
C GLY A 273 -8.83 -3.37 -8.77
N LEU A 274 -9.88 -2.61 -9.09
CA LEU A 274 -9.81 -1.46 -9.99
C LEU A 274 -9.96 -0.14 -9.23
N THR A 275 -9.37 0.92 -9.76
CA THR A 275 -9.53 2.29 -9.28
C THR A 275 -10.90 2.83 -9.69
N GLY A 276 -11.62 3.39 -8.74
CA GLY A 276 -12.94 3.99 -8.92
C GLY A 276 -12.87 5.51 -9.03
N GLU A 277 -14.04 6.12 -9.20
CA GLU A 277 -14.15 7.56 -9.32
C GLU A 277 -14.15 8.27 -7.96
N TYR A 278 -13.46 9.41 -7.90
CA TYR A 278 -13.55 10.35 -6.79
C TYR A 278 -13.36 11.76 -7.33
N ASN A 279 -14.44 12.52 -7.38
CA ASN A 279 -14.48 13.83 -8.00
C ASN A 279 -14.82 14.91 -6.97
N GLN A 280 -14.27 16.11 -7.16
CA GLN A 280 -14.75 17.33 -6.51
C GLN A 280 -15.89 17.97 -7.32
N MET A 281 -16.54 18.97 -6.75
CA MET A 281 -17.60 19.70 -7.45
C MET A 281 -17.07 20.30 -8.76
N GLY A 282 -17.75 20.03 -9.87
CA GLY A 282 -17.33 20.44 -11.22
C GLY A 282 -16.38 19.47 -11.92
N GLU A 283 -15.90 18.43 -11.24
CA GLU A 283 -15.13 17.33 -11.85
C GLU A 283 -16.05 16.14 -12.17
N SER A 284 -15.65 15.34 -13.17
CA SER A 284 -16.37 14.11 -13.53
C SER A 284 -15.44 13.13 -14.23
N GLY A 285 -15.60 11.83 -13.99
CA GLY A 285 -14.88 10.77 -14.71
C GLY A 285 -13.43 10.58 -14.27
N GLU A 286 -12.95 11.33 -13.26
CA GLU A 286 -11.60 11.13 -12.76
C GLU A 286 -11.55 9.90 -11.85
N LYS A 287 -10.57 9.03 -12.13
CA LYS A 287 -10.24 7.89 -11.29
C LYS A 287 -9.08 8.25 -10.39
N LEU A 288 -9.24 7.96 -9.10
CA LEU A 288 -8.29 8.38 -8.08
C LEU A 288 -8.10 7.26 -7.07
N LEU A 289 -6.87 6.79 -6.87
CA LEU A 289 -6.55 5.90 -5.76
C LEU A 289 -6.05 6.76 -4.60
N HIS A 290 -6.68 6.65 -3.43
CA HIS A 290 -6.08 7.16 -2.19
C HIS A 290 -5.41 6.00 -1.46
N LEU A 291 -4.11 6.13 -1.17
CA LEU A 291 -3.33 5.09 -0.49
C LEU A 291 -2.76 5.62 0.82
N GLU A 292 -3.02 4.89 1.91
CA GLU A 292 -2.47 5.15 3.24
C GLU A 292 -1.60 3.98 3.68
N VAL A 293 -0.52 4.26 4.42
CA VAL A 293 0.31 3.24 5.07
C VAL A 293 0.57 3.67 6.51
N PHE A 294 0.30 2.79 7.47
CA PHE A 294 0.37 3.17 8.88
C PHE A 294 0.59 1.99 9.83
N THR A 295 1.09 2.28 11.02
CA THR A 295 1.25 1.30 12.11
C THR A 295 0.65 1.83 13.41
N TYR A 296 0.09 0.92 14.21
CA TYR A 296 -0.29 1.24 15.60
C TYR A 296 0.83 0.95 16.59
N ASP A 297 1.88 0.26 16.15
CA ASP A 297 3.00 -0.11 16.98
C ASP A 297 3.93 1.10 17.16
N ASP A 298 4.71 1.08 18.23
CA ASP A 298 5.73 2.11 18.49
C ASP A 298 6.91 1.90 17.53
N ILE A 299 6.91 2.68 16.45
CA ILE A 299 7.90 2.56 15.39
C ILE A 299 9.31 2.96 15.87
N ASP A 300 9.43 3.89 16.82
CA ASP A 300 10.73 4.31 17.34
C ASP A 300 11.32 3.25 18.26
N GLN A 301 10.48 2.61 19.08
CA GLN A 301 10.90 1.44 19.85
C GLN A 301 11.35 0.29 18.94
N PHE A 302 10.61 0.02 17.87
CA PHE A 302 10.99 -0.99 16.88
C PHE A 302 12.35 -0.65 16.25
N LYS A 303 12.51 0.57 15.73
CA LYS A 303 13.76 1.06 15.10
C LYS A 303 14.95 0.94 16.03
N ALA A 304 14.82 1.39 17.28
CA ALA A 304 15.91 1.34 18.26
C ALA A 304 16.37 -0.08 18.53
N LYS A 305 15.44 -1.04 18.71
CA LYS A 305 15.78 -2.46 18.89
C LYS A 305 16.43 -3.06 17.66
N ALA A 306 15.87 -2.77 16.48
CA ALA A 306 16.38 -3.25 15.20
C ALA A 306 17.81 -2.74 14.94
N GLU A 307 18.08 -1.47 15.23
CA GLU A 307 19.40 -0.86 15.07
C GLU A 307 20.46 -1.47 16.00
N VAL A 308 20.12 -1.69 17.27
CA VAL A 308 21.02 -2.34 18.24
C VAL A 308 21.38 -3.75 17.77
N ALA A 309 20.39 -4.54 17.36
CA ALA A 309 20.62 -5.89 16.84
C ALA A 309 21.45 -5.87 15.55
N TYR A 310 21.15 -4.97 14.62
CA TYR A 310 21.86 -4.84 13.35
C TYR A 310 23.35 -4.57 13.57
N LYS A 311 23.70 -3.59 14.42
CA LYS A 311 25.10 -3.25 14.72
C LYS A 311 25.88 -4.41 15.34
N GLN A 312 25.23 -5.26 16.14
CA GLN A 312 25.87 -6.41 16.79
C GLN A 312 26.04 -7.63 15.88
N GLU A 313 25.15 -7.78 14.92
CA GLU A 313 24.97 -9.03 14.18
C GLU A 313 25.28 -8.93 12.68
N LYS A 314 25.37 -7.73 12.09
CA LYS A 314 25.59 -7.51 10.65
C LYS A 314 26.70 -8.39 10.08
N GLU A 315 27.91 -8.30 10.64
CA GLU A 315 29.07 -9.07 10.17
C GLU A 315 28.91 -10.56 10.46
N LYS A 316 28.47 -10.91 11.67
CA LYS A 316 28.35 -12.31 12.14
C LYS A 316 27.30 -13.10 11.35
N LYS A 317 26.18 -12.46 11.01
CA LYS A 317 25.06 -13.05 10.26
C LYS A 317 25.15 -12.79 8.76
N GLY A 318 26.16 -12.05 8.29
CA GLY A 318 26.35 -11.73 6.87
C GLY A 318 25.21 -10.90 6.28
N ILE A 319 24.63 -10.00 7.07
CA ILE A 319 23.54 -9.12 6.62
C ILE A 319 24.11 -8.11 5.63
N LYS A 320 23.51 -8.04 4.44
CA LYS A 320 23.96 -7.19 3.35
C LYS A 320 23.18 -5.89 3.34
N ASP A 321 23.86 -4.79 3.05
CA ASP A 321 23.19 -3.54 2.73
C ASP A 321 22.33 -3.73 1.47
N ASN A 322 21.12 -3.18 1.52
CA ASN A 322 20.11 -3.30 0.48
C ASN A 322 19.49 -1.94 0.11
N PHE A 323 19.98 -0.86 0.71
CA PHE A 323 19.41 0.47 0.59
C PHE A 323 20.51 1.53 0.45
N LEU A 324 20.24 2.54 -0.38
CA LEU A 324 21.13 3.69 -0.57
C LEU A 324 20.50 4.93 0.08
N TYR A 325 21.17 5.47 1.09
CA TYR A 325 20.77 6.69 1.78
C TYR A 325 21.81 7.79 1.62
N VAL A 326 21.51 8.78 0.79
CA VAL A 326 22.38 9.92 0.51
C VAL A 326 21.77 11.18 1.11
N PRO A 327 22.28 11.69 2.24
CA PRO A 327 21.79 12.94 2.82
C PRO A 327 22.13 14.13 1.93
N ARG A 328 21.33 15.22 2.03
CA ARG A 328 21.66 16.52 1.43
C ARG A 328 23.07 16.96 1.83
N GLY A 329 23.82 17.56 0.90
CA GLY A 329 25.21 17.96 1.12
C GLY A 329 26.24 16.85 0.89
N SER A 330 25.81 15.64 0.50
CA SER A 330 26.73 14.54 0.17
C SER A 330 27.52 14.81 -1.11
N ARG A 331 28.73 14.24 -1.19
CA ARG A 331 29.63 14.41 -2.33
C ARG A 331 29.14 13.60 -3.53
N LEU A 332 29.06 14.24 -4.69
CA LEU A 332 28.81 13.58 -5.97
C LEU A 332 30.10 13.35 -6.75
N TYR A 333 30.06 12.41 -7.68
CA TYR A 333 31.18 12.06 -8.55
C TYR A 333 30.70 11.88 -10.00
N SER A 334 31.56 12.19 -10.97
CA SER A 334 31.44 11.73 -12.36
C SER A 334 32.53 10.71 -12.65
N ILE A 335 32.26 9.74 -13.52
CA ILE A 335 33.26 8.73 -13.90
C ILE A 335 33.61 8.88 -15.37
N MET A 336 34.89 9.14 -15.65
CA MET A 336 35.43 9.27 -17.00
C MET A 336 36.75 8.52 -17.11
N ASN A 337 36.93 7.73 -18.17
CA ASN A 337 38.16 6.96 -18.43
C ASN A 337 38.63 6.11 -17.22
N ASP A 338 37.70 5.44 -16.54
CA ASP A 338 37.93 4.67 -15.32
C ASP A 338 38.60 5.50 -14.20
N GLU A 339 38.28 6.79 -14.10
CA GLU A 339 38.63 7.67 -12.99
C GLU A 339 37.38 8.37 -12.46
N ALA A 340 37.29 8.50 -11.14
CA ALA A 340 36.23 9.25 -10.49
C ALA A 340 36.69 10.68 -10.20
N PHE A 341 35.90 11.66 -10.61
CA PHE A 341 36.12 13.08 -10.40
C PHE A 341 35.06 13.61 -9.45
N GLU A 342 35.47 14.35 -8.43
CA GLU A 342 34.55 15.01 -7.52
C GLU A 342 33.72 16.08 -8.24
N LEU A 343 32.42 16.10 -7.94
CA LEU A 343 31.49 17.14 -8.34
C LEU A 343 31.07 17.96 -7.12
N GLU A 344 30.09 18.84 -7.34
CA GLU A 344 29.37 19.56 -6.29
C GLU A 344 28.58 18.62 -5.36
N GLN A 345 28.08 19.18 -4.26
CA GLN A 345 27.30 18.43 -3.29
C GLN A 345 25.82 18.37 -3.71
N THR A 346 25.16 17.24 -3.44
CA THR A 346 23.72 17.08 -3.72
C THR A 346 22.88 18.09 -2.94
N GLN A 347 21.91 18.72 -3.62
CA GLN A 347 20.91 19.58 -3.01
C GLN A 347 19.64 18.82 -2.60
N VAL A 348 19.55 17.53 -2.90
CA VAL A 348 18.41 16.68 -2.55
C VAL A 348 18.85 15.48 -1.73
N GLU A 349 17.92 14.95 -0.95
CA GLU A 349 18.10 13.67 -0.25
C GLU A 349 17.68 12.51 -1.17
N ILE A 350 18.46 11.44 -1.19
CA ILE A 350 18.18 10.25 -1.98
C ILE A 350 17.97 9.07 -1.05
N MET A 351 16.84 8.40 -1.20
CA MET A 351 16.38 7.30 -0.37
C MET A 351 15.78 6.24 -1.32
N VAL A 352 16.58 5.25 -1.72
CA VAL A 352 16.16 4.28 -2.74
C VAL A 352 16.66 2.85 -2.44
N PRO A 353 15.90 1.81 -2.82
CA PRO A 353 16.38 0.44 -2.77
C PRO A 353 17.63 0.30 -3.64
N LEU A 354 18.62 -0.44 -3.16
CA LEU A 354 19.86 -0.66 -3.92
C LEU A 354 19.61 -1.43 -5.23
N ALA A 355 18.50 -2.17 -5.32
CA ALA A 355 18.07 -2.84 -6.54
C ALA A 355 17.70 -1.89 -7.68
N ASP A 356 17.33 -0.65 -7.37
CA ASP A 356 16.98 0.40 -8.34
C ASP A 356 18.19 1.26 -8.74
N VAL A 357 19.40 0.90 -8.30
CA VAL A 357 20.59 1.71 -8.51
C VAL A 357 21.65 0.96 -9.29
N GLU A 358 21.98 1.47 -10.48
CA GLU A 358 23.10 0.96 -11.26
C GLU A 358 24.42 1.26 -10.55
N LYS A 359 25.39 0.34 -10.66
CA LYS A 359 26.70 0.51 -10.04
C LYS A 359 27.84 0.39 -11.05
N GLN A 360 28.87 1.18 -10.84
CA GLN A 360 30.13 1.15 -11.58
C GLN A 360 31.29 0.93 -10.62
N SER A 361 32.32 0.23 -11.05
CA SER A 361 33.50 -0.06 -10.23
C SER A 361 34.75 0.49 -10.89
N VAL A 362 35.54 1.25 -10.12
CA VAL A 362 36.75 1.93 -10.57
C VAL A 362 37.94 1.36 -9.83
N LYS A 363 38.98 0.94 -10.57
CA LYS A 363 40.22 0.44 -9.97
C LYS A 363 41.10 1.59 -9.50
N ASP A 364 41.71 1.43 -8.34
CA ASP A 364 42.69 2.38 -7.86
C ASP A 364 43.96 2.31 -8.74
N LYS A 365 44.39 3.44 -9.30
CA LYS A 365 45.57 3.51 -10.18
C LYS A 365 46.88 3.28 -9.43
N GLN A 366 46.95 3.60 -8.13
CA GLN A 366 48.11 3.40 -7.27
C GLN A 366 48.13 1.98 -6.68
N ASN A 367 46.97 1.37 -6.47
CA ASN A 367 46.83 0.00 -5.99
C ASN A 367 45.77 -0.79 -6.78
N PRO A 368 46.13 -1.42 -7.91
CA PRO A 368 45.17 -2.12 -8.79
C PRO A 368 44.38 -3.28 -8.15
N LYS A 369 44.76 -3.72 -6.93
CA LYS A 369 44.02 -4.71 -6.14
C LYS A 369 42.84 -4.09 -5.38
N GLN A 370 42.82 -2.78 -5.24
CA GLN A 370 41.74 -2.02 -4.61
C GLN A 370 40.79 -1.51 -5.69
N THR A 371 39.50 -1.72 -5.48
CA THR A 371 38.44 -1.28 -6.39
C THR A 371 37.40 -0.56 -5.54
N LYS A 372 37.00 0.63 -5.97
CA LYS A 372 35.94 1.41 -5.33
C LYS A 372 34.67 1.31 -6.17
N THR A 373 33.54 1.07 -5.51
CA THR A 373 32.23 0.99 -6.17
C THR A 373 31.47 2.29 -6.00
N TYR A 374 30.80 2.68 -7.07
CA TYR A 374 30.03 3.90 -7.21
C TYR A 374 28.62 3.57 -7.67
N TYR A 375 27.63 4.35 -7.23
CA TYR A 375 26.21 4.10 -7.42
C TYR A 375 25.57 5.27 -8.15
N ASN A 376 24.94 5.00 -9.29
CA ASN A 376 24.38 6.01 -10.19
C ASN A 376 23.14 6.64 -9.56
N VAL A 377 23.26 7.91 -9.18
CA VAL A 377 22.18 8.69 -8.57
C VAL A 377 21.60 9.73 -9.51
N GLN A 378 22.12 9.87 -10.74
CA GLN A 378 21.65 10.85 -11.71
C GLN A 378 20.13 10.84 -11.91
N PRO A 379 19.43 9.68 -11.97
CA PRO A 379 17.97 9.67 -12.10
C PRO A 379 17.24 10.37 -10.94
N TYR A 380 17.87 10.48 -9.77
CA TYR A 380 17.24 10.93 -8.52
C TYR A 380 17.56 12.37 -8.14
N LEU A 381 18.42 13.05 -8.87
CA LEU A 381 18.95 14.38 -8.54
C LEU A 381 18.05 15.57 -8.95
N SER A 382 16.78 15.32 -9.31
CA SER A 382 15.88 16.30 -9.96
C SER A 382 16.47 16.85 -11.29
N GLN A 383 15.74 17.73 -12.00
CA GLN A 383 16.20 18.32 -13.28
C GLN A 383 17.48 19.19 -13.17
N GLN A 384 18.10 19.29 -11.99
CA GLN A 384 19.37 20.01 -11.78
C GLN A 384 20.51 19.51 -12.70
N VAL A 385 20.42 18.30 -13.25
CA VAL A 385 21.44 17.73 -14.15
C VAL A 385 21.19 18.00 -15.65
N GLU A 386 20.18 18.80 -16.03
CA GLU A 386 20.05 19.22 -17.45
C GLU A 386 21.29 19.97 -17.97
N HIS A 387 22.15 20.46 -17.08
CA HIS A 387 23.37 21.20 -17.40
C HIS A 387 24.64 20.34 -17.53
N SER A 388 24.58 19.00 -17.33
CA SER A 388 25.74 18.16 -17.64
C SER A 388 25.92 18.08 -19.16
N LYS A 389 26.90 18.82 -19.70
CA LYS A 389 27.20 18.87 -21.13
C LYS A 389 27.61 17.53 -21.74
N ASP A 390 27.99 16.56 -20.90
CA ASP A 390 28.24 15.17 -21.27
C ASP A 390 27.18 14.26 -20.63
N LYS A 391 26.12 13.95 -21.40
CA LYS A 391 25.11 12.93 -21.02
C LYS A 391 25.72 11.53 -20.83
N ASP A 392 26.96 11.33 -21.26
CA ASP A 392 27.64 10.03 -21.29
C ASP A 392 28.41 9.70 -20.00
N SER A 393 28.58 10.63 -19.04
CA SER A 393 29.52 10.46 -17.91
C SER A 393 28.89 10.05 -16.56
N GLY A 394 27.56 10.04 -16.43
CA GLY A 394 26.82 9.63 -15.21
C GLY A 394 27.09 10.50 -13.97
N ILE A 395 26.19 10.49 -12.98
CA ILE A 395 26.45 11.08 -11.65
C ILE A 395 26.30 10.01 -10.58
N TYR A 396 27.28 9.92 -9.71
CA TYR A 396 27.42 8.84 -8.75
C TYR A 396 27.68 9.32 -7.33
N VAL A 397 27.41 8.44 -6.37
CA VAL A 397 27.93 8.48 -4.99
C VAL A 397 28.78 7.24 -4.73
N ASP A 398 29.60 7.24 -3.69
CA ASP A 398 30.36 6.05 -3.30
C ASP A 398 29.62 5.14 -2.32
N ASP A 399 30.25 4.04 -1.93
CA ASP A 399 29.68 3.01 -1.06
C ASP A 399 29.56 3.40 0.42
N SER A 400 30.03 4.59 0.83
CA SER A 400 29.88 5.07 2.22
C SER A 400 28.44 5.36 2.62
N TYR A 401 27.54 5.48 1.64
CA TYR A 401 26.12 5.78 1.79
C TYR A 401 25.22 4.52 1.81
N LEU A 402 25.81 3.33 1.76
CA LEU A 402 25.07 2.07 1.80
C LEU A 402 24.62 1.75 3.23
N THR A 403 23.39 1.27 3.34
CA THR A 403 22.79 0.86 4.60
C THR A 403 21.74 -0.23 4.37
N HIS A 404 21.05 -0.63 5.44
CA HIS A 404 19.93 -1.54 5.36
C HIS A 404 18.63 -0.79 5.61
N GLY A 405 17.66 -0.93 4.72
CA GLY A 405 16.43 -0.14 4.76
C GLY A 405 15.50 -0.48 5.95
N LEU A 406 15.62 -1.69 6.54
CA LEU A 406 15.05 -2.05 7.86
C LEU A 406 15.35 -1.03 8.98
N LEU A 407 16.44 -0.26 8.85
CA LEU A 407 16.84 0.75 9.84
C LEU A 407 16.07 2.06 9.70
N PHE A 408 15.25 2.21 8.66
CA PHE A 408 14.52 3.44 8.35
C PHE A 408 15.45 4.67 8.39
N PRO A 409 16.56 4.66 7.62
CA PRO A 409 17.51 5.77 7.61
C PRO A 409 16.83 7.08 7.16
N GLY A 410 17.16 8.21 7.77
CA GLY A 410 16.54 9.52 7.43
C GLY A 410 15.08 9.68 7.86
N VAL A 411 14.53 8.73 8.62
CA VAL A 411 13.12 8.75 9.04
C VAL A 411 12.95 9.37 10.43
N ASN A 412 12.16 10.44 10.51
CA ASN A 412 11.80 11.15 11.73
C ASN A 412 10.30 10.99 12.02
N SER A 413 9.99 10.72 13.28
CA SER A 413 8.63 10.59 13.80
C SER A 413 8.19 11.86 14.54
N TYR A 414 6.93 12.21 14.38
CA TYR A 414 6.26 13.32 15.02
C TYR A 414 4.96 12.84 15.64
N GLN A 415 4.44 13.60 16.60
CA GLN A 415 3.17 13.28 17.25
C GLN A 415 2.28 14.51 17.29
N ASP A 416 1.07 14.39 16.75
CA ASP A 416 0.05 15.40 16.93
C ASP A 416 -0.68 15.21 18.26
N GLN A 417 -0.57 16.23 19.10
CA GLN A 417 -1.21 16.32 20.41
C GLN A 417 -2.44 17.24 20.41
N THR A 418 -2.71 17.94 19.31
CA THR A 418 -3.84 18.87 19.23
C THR A 418 -5.16 18.13 19.07
N ASP A 419 -5.12 16.94 18.45
CA ASP A 419 -6.30 16.25 17.98
C ASP A 419 -7.15 17.14 17.06
N GLU A 420 -6.60 18.13 16.38
CA GLU A 420 -7.34 18.91 15.39
C GLU A 420 -7.30 18.25 14.01
N ILE A 421 -8.21 18.65 13.12
CA ILE A 421 -8.31 18.08 11.76
C ILE A 421 -7.53 18.87 10.72
N SER A 422 -6.88 19.98 11.08
CA SER A 422 -6.18 20.86 10.15
C SER A 422 -4.78 21.25 10.61
N LEU A 423 -3.96 21.73 9.69
CA LEU A 423 -2.59 22.17 9.97
C LEU A 423 -2.47 23.47 10.77
N PHE A 424 -3.56 24.21 10.89
CA PHE A 424 -3.60 25.52 11.53
C PHE A 424 -3.61 25.40 13.06
N LYS A 425 -3.02 26.39 13.72
CA LYS A 425 -3.08 26.55 15.18
C LYS A 425 -4.52 26.72 15.68
N TYR A 426 -5.33 27.45 14.92
CA TYR A 426 -6.75 27.67 15.19
C TYR A 426 -7.60 26.70 14.36
N LYS A 427 -8.88 26.56 14.70
CA LYS A 427 -9.76 25.65 13.97
C LYS A 427 -9.93 26.10 12.52
N ILE A 428 -10.18 25.15 11.63
CA ILE A 428 -10.41 25.45 10.20
C ILE A 428 -11.60 26.39 9.97
N ALA A 429 -12.62 26.35 10.83
CA ALA A 429 -13.73 27.30 10.79
C ALA A 429 -13.25 28.73 11.08
N ASP A 430 -12.40 28.94 12.09
CA ASP A 430 -11.83 30.26 12.39
C ASP A 430 -10.94 30.78 11.25
N TYR A 431 -10.21 29.89 10.58
CA TYR A 431 -9.41 30.22 9.40
C TYR A 431 -10.31 30.78 8.28
N LEU A 432 -11.40 30.07 7.97
CA LEU A 432 -12.32 30.39 6.88
C LEU A 432 -13.33 31.51 7.20
N ASP A 433 -13.61 31.81 8.47
CA ASP A 433 -14.59 32.84 8.83
C ASP A 433 -14.06 34.25 8.50
N PRO A 434 -14.69 35.00 7.57
CA PRO A 434 -14.30 36.37 7.25
C PRO A 434 -14.49 37.34 8.43
N GLU A 435 -15.32 37.00 9.42
CA GLU A 435 -15.56 37.78 10.64
C GLU A 435 -14.69 37.34 11.83
N SER A 436 -13.77 36.40 11.63
CA SER A 436 -12.86 35.94 12.68
C SER A 436 -12.06 37.10 13.28
N PRO A 437 -11.83 37.13 14.61
CA PRO A 437 -11.05 38.17 15.26
C PRO A 437 -9.55 38.09 14.96
N HIS A 438 -9.09 36.99 14.35
CA HIS A 438 -7.69 36.75 14.04
C HIS A 438 -7.28 37.37 12.70
N SER A 439 -6.12 38.02 12.69
CA SER A 439 -5.47 38.47 11.46
C SER A 439 -5.09 37.29 10.56
N MET A 440 -4.86 37.56 9.27
CA MET A 440 -4.44 36.51 8.33
C MET A 440 -3.12 35.84 8.73
N GLU A 441 -2.20 36.58 9.34
CA GLU A 441 -0.93 36.05 9.85
C GLU A 441 -1.14 35.07 11.01
N GLU A 442 -2.05 35.39 11.93
CA GLU A 442 -2.44 34.49 13.02
C GLU A 442 -3.16 33.24 12.51
N LYS A 443 -4.08 33.42 11.54
CA LYS A 443 -4.82 32.31 10.91
C LYS A 443 -3.90 31.32 10.19
N GLU A 444 -2.84 31.80 9.54
CA GLU A 444 -1.84 30.98 8.85
C GLU A 444 -0.74 30.42 9.77
N THR A 445 -0.83 30.65 11.08
CA THR A 445 0.09 30.05 12.05
C THR A 445 -0.13 28.54 12.11
N LEU A 446 0.95 27.77 12.00
CA LEU A 446 0.90 26.31 12.05
C LEU A 446 0.65 25.79 13.48
N ALA A 447 -0.04 24.67 13.58
CA ALA A 447 -0.05 23.87 14.80
C ALA A 447 1.35 23.32 15.11
N PRO A 448 1.68 23.02 16.39
CA PRO A 448 3.05 22.71 16.81
C PRO A 448 3.75 21.62 15.98
N VAL A 449 3.05 20.51 15.73
CA VAL A 449 3.59 19.38 14.95
C VAL A 449 4.01 19.79 13.54
N PHE A 450 3.25 20.67 12.89
CA PHE A 450 3.57 21.15 11.54
C PHE A 450 4.67 22.21 11.54
N LYS A 451 4.87 22.94 12.65
CA LYS A 451 6.05 23.81 12.81
C LYS A 451 7.34 23.00 12.88
N ASP A 452 7.31 21.89 13.61
CA ASP A 452 8.45 20.98 13.71
C ASP A 452 8.75 20.33 12.35
N ILE A 453 7.71 19.90 11.63
CA ILE A 453 7.86 19.39 10.25
C ILE A 453 8.38 20.48 9.32
N LEU A 454 7.85 21.71 9.38
CA LEU A 454 8.35 22.83 8.57
C LEU A 454 9.85 23.05 8.82
N LYS A 455 10.28 23.05 10.09
CA LYS A 455 11.69 23.19 10.46
C LYS A 455 12.55 22.04 9.92
N GLU A 456 12.02 20.83 9.90
CA GLU A 456 12.70 19.66 9.34
C GLU A 456 12.80 19.71 7.81
N LEU A 457 11.82 20.26 7.12
CA LEU A 457 11.81 20.36 5.65
C LEU A 457 12.55 21.60 5.13
N ASP A 458 12.61 22.67 5.91
CA ASP A 458 13.28 23.95 5.57
C ASP A 458 14.82 23.85 5.69
N LEU A 459 15.40 22.77 5.14
CA LEU A 459 16.84 22.47 5.18
C LEU A 459 17.65 23.39 4.23
N ALA A 460 16.99 24.03 3.26
CA ALA A 460 17.57 25.04 2.38
C ALA A 460 16.85 26.36 2.64
N LYS A 461 17.53 27.30 3.32
CA LYS A 461 17.03 28.65 3.65
C LYS A 461 16.82 29.54 2.41
N GLU A 462 16.15 29.06 1.37
CA GLU A 462 15.75 29.88 0.24
C GLU A 462 14.47 30.64 0.62
N GLU A 463 14.38 31.91 0.21
CA GLU A 463 13.20 32.74 0.45
C GLU A 463 11.98 32.12 -0.22
N GLN A 464 11.20 31.37 0.54
CA GLN A 464 9.96 30.77 0.07
C GLN A 464 8.92 31.87 -0.18
N GLY A 465 8.23 31.77 -1.31
CA GLY A 465 7.32 32.80 -1.84
C GLY A 465 6.09 33.16 -0.99
N SER A 466 5.86 32.49 0.15
CA SER A 466 4.84 32.92 1.12
C SER A 466 5.49 33.51 2.37
N ARG A 467 4.95 34.64 2.84
CA ARG A 467 5.34 35.25 4.11
C ARG A 467 4.89 34.42 5.33
N PHE A 468 3.82 33.62 5.19
CA PHE A 468 3.18 32.93 6.32
C PHE A 468 3.57 31.45 6.43
N GLU A 469 3.54 30.91 7.65
CA GLU A 469 4.01 29.55 7.98
C GLU A 469 3.28 28.45 7.19
N ALA A 470 1.94 28.45 7.18
CA ALA A 470 1.18 27.44 6.45
C ALA A 470 1.40 27.53 4.93
N GLY A 471 1.45 28.73 4.36
CA GLY A 471 1.85 28.94 2.97
C GLY A 471 3.26 28.45 2.63
N LYS A 472 4.25 28.63 3.52
CA LYS A 472 5.62 28.10 3.37
C LYS A 472 5.64 26.58 3.31
N LEU A 473 5.01 25.93 4.29
CA LEU A 473 4.88 24.47 4.32
C LEU A 473 4.12 23.96 3.07
N LYS A 474 3.08 24.68 2.64
CA LYS A 474 2.38 24.39 1.37
C LYS A 474 3.29 24.51 0.15
N GLY A 475 4.23 25.46 0.11
CA GLY A 475 5.22 25.54 -0.96
C GLY A 475 6.17 24.34 -0.97
N LEU A 476 6.67 23.95 0.20
CA LEU A 476 7.66 22.88 0.35
C LEU A 476 7.15 21.50 -0.10
N LEU A 477 5.92 21.09 0.23
CA LEU A 477 5.48 19.74 -0.19
C LEU A 477 5.30 19.59 -1.70
N LEU A 478 5.20 20.69 -2.44
CA LEU A 478 5.13 20.67 -3.91
C LEU A 478 6.49 20.81 -4.56
N ASN A 479 7.54 21.15 -3.79
CA ASN A 479 8.88 21.31 -4.29
C ASN A 479 9.44 19.93 -4.70
N PRO A 480 9.79 19.70 -5.98
CA PRO A 480 10.37 18.44 -6.44
C PRO A 480 11.63 18.04 -5.66
N ALA A 481 12.41 19.00 -5.15
CA ALA A 481 13.60 18.75 -4.34
C ALA A 481 13.29 18.17 -2.94
N GLU A 482 12.09 18.45 -2.42
CA GLU A 482 11.69 18.08 -1.06
C GLU A 482 10.75 16.87 -1.03
N GLN A 483 10.14 16.49 -2.16
CA GLN A 483 9.19 15.36 -2.20
C GLN A 483 9.78 14.05 -1.68
N ARG A 484 11.08 13.80 -1.92
CA ARG A 484 11.75 12.61 -1.38
C ARG A 484 11.94 12.71 0.13
N ARG A 485 12.25 13.89 0.67
CA ARG A 485 12.37 14.09 2.13
C ARG A 485 11.06 13.76 2.85
N LEU A 486 9.91 14.03 2.23
CA LEU A 486 8.59 13.66 2.77
C LEU A 486 8.44 12.17 3.04
N THR A 487 9.17 11.32 2.32
CA THR A 487 9.12 9.87 2.58
C THR A 487 9.60 9.53 3.98
N GLY A 488 10.57 10.27 4.51
CA GLY A 488 11.11 10.10 5.86
C GLY A 488 10.37 10.88 6.95
N ILE A 489 9.16 11.38 6.68
CA ILE A 489 8.31 12.00 7.71
C ILE A 489 7.23 11.01 8.11
N ILE A 490 7.15 10.73 9.42
CA ILE A 490 6.09 9.92 10.02
C ILE A 490 5.35 10.77 11.03
N VAL A 491 4.02 10.76 11.00
CA VAL A 491 3.24 11.51 11.99
C VAL A 491 2.21 10.62 12.65
N GLN A 492 2.20 10.61 13.97
CA GLN A 492 1.16 9.97 14.74
C GLN A 492 0.00 10.92 14.93
N HIS A 493 -1.15 10.57 14.37
CA HIS A 493 -2.39 11.31 14.56
C HIS A 493 -3.60 10.38 14.44
N LYS A 494 -4.81 10.91 14.65
CA LYS A 494 -6.05 10.15 14.45
C LYS A 494 -6.45 10.21 12.98
N SER A 495 -6.88 9.08 12.40
CA SER A 495 -7.36 9.00 11.02
C SER A 495 -8.44 10.04 10.73
N GLU A 496 -8.40 10.69 9.57
CA GLU A 496 -9.50 11.55 9.10
C GLU A 496 -10.80 10.75 8.87
N TRP A 497 -10.72 9.43 8.67
CA TRP A 497 -11.85 8.54 8.41
C TRP A 497 -12.50 7.97 9.67
N ALA A 498 -11.93 8.23 10.85
CA ALA A 498 -12.53 7.80 12.10
C ALA A 498 -13.89 8.47 12.28
N ARG A 499 -14.96 7.68 12.52
CA ARG A 499 -16.31 8.23 12.66
C ARG A 499 -16.42 9.24 13.79
N SER A 500 -15.66 9.06 14.88
CA SER A 500 -15.62 10.03 15.97
C SER A 500 -15.03 11.41 15.59
N GLN A 501 -14.36 11.54 14.44
CA GLN A 501 -13.86 12.83 13.94
C GLN A 501 -14.96 13.64 13.26
N SER A 502 -16.10 13.03 12.91
CA SER A 502 -17.18 13.69 12.16
C SER A 502 -17.67 14.98 12.82
N THR A 503 -17.74 15.01 14.15
CA THR A 503 -18.19 16.18 14.90
C THR A 503 -17.23 17.37 14.80
N LYS A 504 -15.97 17.16 14.40
CA LYS A 504 -14.99 18.25 14.22
C LYS A 504 -15.32 19.12 13.00
N PHE A 505 -16.18 18.62 12.11
CA PHE A 505 -16.69 19.40 10.97
C PHE A 505 -17.93 20.23 11.33
N ASN A 506 -18.53 20.07 12.53
CA ASN A 506 -19.77 20.75 12.89
C ASN A 506 -19.66 22.28 12.83
N GLU A 507 -18.53 22.84 13.29
CA GLU A 507 -18.29 24.29 13.25
C GLU A 507 -18.11 24.78 11.81
N LEU A 508 -17.46 23.99 10.96
CA LEU A 508 -17.32 24.30 9.53
C LEU A 508 -18.68 24.27 8.81
N ILE A 509 -19.52 23.28 9.12
CA ILE A 509 -20.88 23.15 8.59
C ILE A 509 -21.75 24.34 9.07
N ALA A 510 -21.64 24.70 10.36
CA ALA A 510 -22.34 25.86 10.91
C ALA A 510 -21.88 27.17 10.26
N LEU A 511 -20.58 27.32 10.01
CA LEU A 511 -20.02 28.48 9.31
C LEU A 511 -20.54 28.58 7.87
N ALA A 512 -20.55 27.47 7.12
CA ALA A 512 -21.10 27.46 5.76
C ALA A 512 -22.56 27.94 5.74
N ARG A 513 -23.38 27.47 6.70
CA ARG A 513 -24.77 27.95 6.87
C ARG A 513 -24.85 29.43 7.24
N LYS A 514 -24.00 29.90 8.17
CA LYS A 514 -23.90 31.33 8.55
C LYS A 514 -23.59 32.21 7.33
N LEU A 515 -22.75 31.72 6.43
CA LEU A 515 -22.37 32.39 5.18
C LEU A 515 -23.38 32.19 4.04
N ASN A 516 -24.55 31.60 4.32
CA ASN A 516 -25.63 31.28 3.37
C ASN A 516 -25.25 30.27 2.28
N ASP A 517 -24.24 29.43 2.50
CA ASP A 517 -23.86 28.32 1.61
C ASP A 517 -24.38 26.98 2.17
N ASN A 518 -25.70 26.79 2.10
CA ASN A 518 -26.36 25.58 2.57
C ASN A 518 -25.94 24.34 1.77
N ASP A 519 -25.70 24.51 0.46
CA ASP A 519 -25.27 23.40 -0.39
C ASP A 519 -23.90 22.88 0.04
N ALA A 520 -22.94 23.76 0.36
CA ALA A 520 -21.65 23.34 0.92
C ALA A 520 -21.81 22.65 2.27
N ALA A 521 -22.65 23.18 3.16
CA ALA A 521 -22.90 22.60 4.48
C ALA A 521 -23.41 21.15 4.36
N ASP A 522 -24.39 20.92 3.48
CA ASP A 522 -24.99 19.60 3.27
C ASP A 522 -24.03 18.65 2.56
N ARG A 523 -23.24 19.13 1.58
CA ARG A 523 -22.17 18.32 0.94
C ARG A 523 -21.11 17.86 1.94
N ILE A 524 -20.60 18.77 2.78
CA ILE A 524 -19.61 18.45 3.81
C ILE A 524 -20.18 17.41 4.77
N GLN A 525 -21.40 17.64 5.29
CA GLN A 525 -22.07 16.72 6.19
C GLN A 525 -22.23 15.33 5.58
N LYS A 526 -22.64 15.27 4.31
CA LYS A 526 -22.85 14.02 3.58
C LYS A 526 -21.54 13.25 3.37
N ARG A 527 -20.50 13.89 2.84
CA ARG A 527 -19.20 13.24 2.59
C ARG A 527 -18.55 12.72 3.87
N VAL A 528 -18.60 13.51 4.95
CA VAL A 528 -18.07 13.10 6.26
C VAL A 528 -18.77 11.81 6.76
N ASN A 529 -20.09 11.71 6.58
CA ASN A 529 -20.84 10.51 6.98
C ASN A 529 -20.57 9.32 6.05
N ASP A 530 -20.53 9.53 4.74
CA ASP A 530 -20.37 8.46 3.74
C ASP A 530 -18.96 7.84 3.74
N LEU A 531 -17.92 8.65 3.99
CA LEU A 531 -16.52 8.22 3.94
C LEU A 531 -15.99 7.69 5.27
N GLY A 532 -16.71 7.86 6.37
CA GLY A 532 -16.29 7.38 7.68
C GLY A 532 -16.26 5.84 7.77
N ILE A 533 -15.19 5.30 8.34
CA ILE A 533 -14.96 3.86 8.52
C ILE A 533 -15.17 3.48 9.99
N ASP A 534 -15.93 2.42 10.24
CA ASP A 534 -16.21 1.89 11.59
C ASP A 534 -15.89 0.40 11.65
N LEU A 535 -14.62 0.10 11.38
CA LEU A 535 -14.13 -1.25 11.20
C LEU A 535 -13.07 -1.58 12.25
N LYS A 536 -13.22 -2.77 12.84
CA LYS A 536 -12.18 -3.42 13.65
C LYS A 536 -11.86 -4.81 13.12
N ALA A 537 -10.65 -5.01 12.62
CA ALA A 537 -10.27 -6.27 11.95
C ALA A 537 -8.79 -6.59 12.14
N ALA A 538 -8.48 -7.78 12.68
CA ALA A 538 -7.11 -8.31 12.75
C ALA A 538 -6.05 -7.33 13.33
N GLY A 539 -6.43 -6.53 14.33
CA GLY A 539 -5.58 -5.51 14.96
C GLY A 539 -5.79 -4.09 14.44
N PHE A 540 -6.41 -3.94 13.26
CA PHE A 540 -6.89 -2.64 12.75
C PHE A 540 -8.08 -2.13 13.57
N ASP A 541 -8.07 -0.82 13.82
CA ASP A 541 -9.15 -0.08 14.47
C ASP A 541 -9.14 1.36 13.94
N SER A 542 -10.15 1.73 13.15
CA SER A 542 -10.22 3.07 12.55
C SER A 542 -10.26 4.20 13.58
N GLU A 543 -10.60 3.91 14.84
CA GLU A 543 -10.72 4.90 15.91
C GLU A 543 -9.41 5.19 16.65
N ARG A 544 -8.36 4.37 16.46
CA ARG A 544 -7.07 4.53 17.14
C ARG A 544 -6.16 5.51 16.39
N LYS A 545 -5.35 6.26 17.15
CA LYS A 545 -4.20 6.97 16.58
C LYS A 545 -3.20 5.98 16.01
N ALA A 546 -2.60 6.31 14.88
CA ALA A 546 -1.59 5.51 14.22
C ALA A 546 -0.45 6.40 13.73
N TYR A 547 0.74 5.83 13.57
CA TYR A 547 1.88 6.44 12.89
C TYR A 547 1.67 6.27 11.38
N TYR A 548 1.39 7.37 10.68
CA TYR A 548 1.20 7.39 9.23
C TYR A 548 2.53 7.66 8.53
N MET A 549 2.78 6.89 7.48
CA MET A 549 3.99 6.90 6.67
C MET A 549 3.62 7.26 5.23
N HIS A 550 4.52 7.95 4.54
CA HIS A 550 4.37 8.15 3.11
C HIS A 550 4.37 6.78 2.39
N PRO A 551 3.38 6.44 1.55
CA PRO A 551 3.30 5.11 0.94
C PRO A 551 4.51 4.73 0.10
N LEU A 552 5.08 5.69 -0.64
CA LEU A 552 6.32 5.46 -1.41
C LEU A 552 7.58 5.33 -0.54
N GLY A 553 7.55 5.76 0.72
CA GLY A 553 8.66 5.57 1.65
C GLY A 553 8.86 4.09 1.98
N VAL A 554 7.76 3.38 2.26
CA VAL A 554 7.78 1.94 2.56
C VAL A 554 8.23 1.09 1.37
N ILE A 555 7.97 1.53 0.14
CA ILE A 555 8.48 0.85 -1.08
C ILE A 555 9.98 1.12 -1.26
N GLY A 556 10.44 2.30 -0.83
CA GLY A 556 11.85 2.62 -0.82
C GLY A 556 12.61 1.75 0.18
N TRP A 557 12.14 1.72 1.43
CA TRP A 557 12.84 1.13 2.59
C TRP A 557 13.01 -0.39 2.56
#